data_AF-A0A0T5PH19-F1
#
_entry.id   AF-A0A0T5PH19-F1
#
_cell.length_a   1.000
_cell.length_b   1.000
_cell.length_c   1.000
_cell.angle_alpha   90.00
_cell.angle_beta   90.00
_cell.angle_gamma   90.00
#
_symmetry.space_group_name_H-M   'P 1'
#
loop_
_entity.id
_entity.type
_entity.pdbx_description
1 polymer ?
#
loop_
_entity_poly.entity_id
_entity_poly.type
_entity_poly.pdbx_seq_one_letter_code
_entity_poly.pdbx_strand_id
1 'polypeptide(L)'
;MKTPAQPNAKPDPDSLSQQAASALQQSMQGFAAELAQQQQHWLSQMQQQVEARWQQRLIAHEQAYQKLYKDWQQSRQQLDFSVPAPGADPRIQAGLEKHNQQLLQKLQQTEAELAAVQQQLVQLGESRTAQQNQSENQQTQLAEQAEQLQLALQRQLAAEQALQQTQHALQQAEQDRLQLQQAAKLEQQQAEQNGQQEIARLQQHLSQATTALQQQQVQAAAQRSELTALAQQLAAARAELQQEQAQAELQHNQITDLEQQLARASAALQQAHNQTEQLQSQISELEPQVAAQTSQNADLQQQLAALQQHVQDQQQKAQFKHQLNQQLQQENQQLTETQQALQQQLATLQQTETALREQSERNELLLQQARLRLDIALEKQQQESDQARETIRVLRMELSQLTEQYQQQISDLEQRVTEFKLKFEYAQRQLSATS
;
A
#
# COMPACT_ATOMS: atom_id res chain seq x y z
N MET A 1 -32.11 27.27 111.28
CA MET A 1 -32.64 27.37 109.91
C MET A 1 -31.80 26.49 109.00
N LYS A 2 -32.48 25.71 108.15
CA LYS A 2 -31.92 24.76 107.19
C LYS A 2 -31.29 25.50 105.99
N THR A 3 -30.15 25.04 105.50
CA THR A 3 -29.83 25.02 104.05
C THR A 3 -28.66 24.04 103.81
N PRO A 4 -28.72 23.20 102.76
CA PRO A 4 -27.91 21.99 102.67
C PRO A 4 -26.60 22.22 101.92
N ALA A 5 -25.52 21.63 102.42
CA ALA A 5 -24.27 21.51 101.69
C ALA A 5 -24.47 20.50 100.54
N GLN A 6 -24.39 20.99 99.29
CA GLN A 6 -24.19 20.15 98.12
C GLN A 6 -22.83 19.44 98.25
N PRO A 7 -22.78 18.10 98.16
CA PRO A 7 -21.51 17.43 97.95
C PRO A 7 -21.07 17.67 96.52
N ASN A 8 -19.89 18.28 96.36
CA ASN A 8 -19.14 18.36 95.12
C ASN A 8 -18.88 16.92 94.62
N ALA A 9 -19.69 16.44 93.68
CA ALA A 9 -19.40 15.21 92.96
C ALA A 9 -18.23 15.49 92.02
N LYS A 10 -17.04 14.98 92.38
CA LYS A 10 -15.96 14.77 91.41
C LYS A 10 -16.54 13.92 90.28
N PRO A 11 -16.35 14.28 89.00
CA PRO A 11 -16.69 13.37 87.92
C PRO A 11 -15.82 12.12 88.09
N ASP A 12 -16.46 10.95 88.19
CA ASP A 12 -15.76 9.68 88.31
C ASP A 12 -14.82 9.49 87.10
N PRO A 13 -13.56 9.06 87.30
CA PRO A 13 -12.58 8.85 86.23
C PRO A 13 -13.05 7.83 85.17
N ASP A 14 -14.05 7.01 85.51
CA ASP A 14 -14.68 6.03 84.62
C ASP A 14 -15.56 6.68 83.55
N SER A 15 -16.13 7.87 83.80
CA SER A 15 -16.98 8.57 82.84
C SER A 15 -16.19 9.25 81.72
N LEU A 16 -15.01 9.80 82.05
CA LEU A 16 -14.08 10.42 81.10
C LEU A 16 -13.38 9.38 80.21
N SER A 17 -13.03 8.21 80.78
CA SER A 17 -12.44 7.11 80.01
C SER A 17 -13.45 6.45 79.07
N GLN A 18 -14.71 6.29 79.48
CA GLN A 18 -15.78 5.82 78.59
C GLN A 18 -16.06 6.80 77.44
N GLN A 19 -16.08 8.12 77.70
CA GLN A 19 -16.24 9.11 76.65
C GLN A 19 -15.08 9.11 75.64
N ALA A 20 -13.84 8.98 76.12
CA ALA A 20 -12.67 8.88 75.26
C ALA A 20 -12.70 7.59 74.41
N ALA A 21 -13.10 6.46 74.99
CA ALA A 21 -13.24 5.18 74.28
C ALA A 21 -14.33 5.25 73.19
N SER A 22 -15.48 5.86 73.49
CA SER A 22 -16.56 6.04 72.51
C SER A 22 -16.17 6.97 71.36
N ALA A 23 -15.45 8.06 71.62
CA ALA A 23 -14.98 8.97 70.59
C ALA A 23 -13.97 8.30 69.63
N LEU A 24 -13.08 7.47 70.18
CA LEU A 24 -12.09 6.72 69.39
C LEU A 24 -12.74 5.61 68.55
N GLN A 25 -13.79 4.97 69.08
CA GLN A 25 -14.59 3.99 68.34
C GLN A 25 -15.33 4.64 67.16
N GLN A 26 -15.88 5.85 67.34
CA GLN A 26 -16.52 6.58 66.25
C GLN A 26 -15.53 7.02 65.17
N SER A 27 -14.31 7.48 65.55
CA SER A 27 -13.30 7.86 64.55
C SER A 27 -12.79 6.65 63.76
N MET A 28 -12.63 5.50 64.42
CA MET A 28 -12.23 4.26 63.75
C MET A 28 -13.32 3.72 62.81
N GLN A 29 -14.60 3.80 63.20
CA GLN A 29 -15.71 3.46 62.31
C GLN A 29 -15.81 4.43 61.12
N GLY A 30 -15.57 5.73 61.34
CA GLY A 30 -15.50 6.73 60.29
C GLY A 30 -14.39 6.43 59.28
N PHE A 31 -13.18 6.15 59.76
CA PHE A 31 -12.04 5.79 58.92
C PHE A 31 -12.26 4.48 58.14
N ALA A 32 -12.83 3.46 58.78
CA ALA A 32 -13.16 2.19 58.12
C ALA A 32 -14.20 2.38 57.01
N ALA A 33 -15.21 3.23 57.23
CA ALA A 33 -16.20 3.57 56.21
C ALA A 33 -15.59 4.37 55.05
N GLU A 34 -14.70 5.32 55.34
CA GLU A 34 -14.00 6.12 54.34
C GLU A 34 -13.08 5.27 53.46
N LEU A 35 -12.34 4.34 54.09
CA LEU A 35 -11.48 3.38 53.39
C LEU A 35 -12.31 2.46 52.49
N ALA A 36 -13.43 1.93 52.99
CA ALA A 36 -14.35 1.09 52.21
C ALA A 36 -14.94 1.85 51.02
N GLN A 37 -15.30 3.12 51.21
CA GLN A 37 -15.82 3.97 50.14
C GLN A 37 -14.76 4.27 49.09
N GLN A 38 -13.52 4.56 49.51
CA GLN A 38 -12.39 4.78 48.58
C GLN A 38 -12.07 3.51 47.77
N GLN A 39 -12.09 2.34 48.42
CA GLN A 39 -11.86 1.06 47.75
C GLN A 39 -12.97 0.75 46.74
N GLN A 40 -14.24 0.95 47.08
CA GLN A 40 -15.35 0.81 46.14
C GLN A 40 -15.24 1.77 44.95
N HIS A 41 -14.83 3.02 45.20
CA HIS A 41 -14.64 3.99 44.14
C HIS A 41 -13.54 3.56 43.17
N TRP A 42 -12.41 3.06 43.68
CA TRP A 42 -11.31 2.55 42.88
C TRP A 42 -11.73 1.32 42.03
N LEU A 43 -12.46 0.37 42.63
CA LEU A 43 -12.98 -0.80 41.92
C LEU A 43 -13.94 -0.41 40.79
N SER A 44 -14.87 0.50 41.07
CA SER A 44 -15.81 1.01 40.07
C SER A 44 -15.10 1.74 38.92
N GLN A 45 -14.09 2.55 39.23
CA GLN A 45 -13.29 3.24 38.23
C GLN A 45 -12.51 2.26 37.34
N MET A 46 -11.90 1.23 37.95
CA MET A 46 -11.20 0.18 37.20
C MET A 46 -12.15 -0.59 36.29
N GLN A 47 -13.34 -0.95 36.78
CA GLN A 47 -14.35 -1.65 35.98
C GLN A 47 -14.80 -0.80 34.79
N GLN A 48 -15.02 0.51 34.98
CA GLN A 48 -15.36 1.43 33.89
C GLN A 48 -14.23 1.54 32.85
N GLN A 49 -12.97 1.60 33.27
CA GLN A 49 -11.85 1.65 32.32
C GLN A 49 -11.71 0.37 31.50
N VAL A 50 -11.90 -0.79 32.13
CA VAL A 50 -11.88 -2.09 31.44
C VAL A 50 -13.02 -2.17 30.43
N GLU A 51 -14.24 -1.79 30.85
CA GLU A 51 -15.42 -1.79 29.98
C GLU A 51 -15.27 -0.81 28.80
N ALA A 52 -14.75 0.40 29.04
CA ALA A 52 -14.50 1.37 27.98
C ALA A 52 -13.46 0.90 26.94
N ARG A 53 -12.35 0.29 27.40
CA ARG A 53 -11.33 -0.31 26.52
C ARG A 53 -11.90 -1.47 25.72
N TRP A 54 -12.77 -2.27 26.33
CA TRP A 54 -13.44 -3.37 25.64
C TRP A 54 -14.40 -2.86 24.56
N GLN A 55 -15.24 -1.87 24.88
CA GLN A 55 -16.13 -1.24 23.89
C GLN A 55 -15.35 -0.66 22.71
N GLN A 56 -14.21 -0.02 22.96
CA GLN A 56 -13.36 0.49 21.88
C GLN A 56 -12.82 -0.62 20.97
N ARG A 57 -12.37 -1.74 21.54
CA ARG A 57 -11.92 -2.91 20.76
C ARG A 57 -13.06 -3.55 19.98
N LEU A 58 -14.24 -3.67 20.58
CA LEU A 58 -15.42 -4.21 19.92
C LEU A 58 -15.79 -3.38 18.68
N ILE A 59 -15.86 -2.05 18.82
CA ILE A 59 -16.14 -1.14 17.71
C ILE A 59 -15.08 -1.28 16.61
N ALA A 60 -13.80 -1.36 16.96
CA ALA A 60 -12.72 -1.55 16.00
C ALA A 60 -12.85 -2.88 15.24
N HIS A 61 -13.18 -3.97 15.93
CA HIS A 61 -13.42 -5.28 15.32
C HIS A 61 -14.66 -5.29 14.43
N GLU A 62 -15.77 -4.68 14.85
CA GLU A 62 -16.98 -4.55 14.03
C GLU A 62 -16.72 -3.76 12.75
N GLN A 63 -15.96 -2.67 12.83
CA GLN A 63 -15.56 -1.90 11.65
C GLN A 63 -14.66 -2.69 10.70
N ALA A 64 -13.73 -3.48 11.24
CA ALA A 64 -12.87 -4.36 10.43
C ALA A 64 -13.70 -5.43 9.71
N TYR A 65 -14.64 -6.07 10.42
CA TYR A 65 -15.56 -7.04 9.85
C TYR A 65 -16.42 -6.44 8.73
N GLN A 66 -16.99 -5.24 8.95
CA GLN A 66 -17.80 -4.56 7.94
C GLN A 66 -17.00 -4.21 6.67
N LYS A 67 -15.73 -3.85 6.79
CA LYS A 67 -14.85 -3.60 5.64
C LYS A 67 -14.56 -4.89 4.87
N LEU A 68 -14.09 -5.93 5.57
CA LEU A 68 -13.84 -7.25 4.99
C LEU A 68 -15.07 -7.82 4.29
N TYR A 69 -16.25 -7.70 4.89
CA TYR A 69 -17.50 -8.15 4.31
C TYR A 69 -17.87 -7.37 3.03
N LYS A 70 -17.66 -6.05 3.00
CA LYS A 70 -17.87 -5.24 1.79
C LYS A 70 -16.90 -5.62 0.67
N ASP A 71 -15.63 -5.85 1.01
CA ASP A 71 -14.60 -6.25 0.04
C ASP A 71 -14.88 -7.64 -0.53
N TRP A 72 -15.37 -8.56 0.30
CA TRP A 72 -15.87 -9.87 -0.12
C TRP A 72 -17.08 -9.72 -1.05
N GLN A 73 -18.06 -8.89 -0.70
CA GLN A 73 -19.23 -8.64 -1.56
C GLN A 73 -18.85 -8.04 -2.92
N GLN A 74 -17.91 -7.10 -2.95
CA GLN A 74 -17.41 -6.50 -4.20
C GLN A 74 -16.68 -7.52 -5.06
N SER A 75 -15.81 -8.34 -4.46
CA SER A 75 -15.09 -9.41 -5.16
C SER A 75 -16.04 -10.45 -5.75
N ARG A 76 -17.13 -10.77 -5.02
CA ARG A 76 -18.19 -11.67 -5.49
C ARG A 76 -18.99 -11.07 -6.66
N GLN A 77 -19.35 -9.79 -6.61
CA GLN A 77 -20.03 -9.13 -7.74
C GLN A 77 -19.14 -9.09 -8.99
N GLN A 78 -17.84 -8.84 -8.84
CA GLN A 78 -16.89 -8.86 -9.97
C GLN A 78 -16.78 -10.23 -10.64
N LEU A 79 -16.91 -11.32 -9.86
CA LEU A 79 -16.99 -12.67 -10.40
C LEU A 79 -18.29 -12.91 -11.19
N ASP A 80 -19.43 -12.43 -10.71
CA ASP A 80 -20.72 -12.57 -11.41
C ASP A 80 -20.75 -11.80 -12.75
N PHE A 81 -20.03 -10.67 -12.87
CA PHE A 81 -19.88 -9.94 -14.14
C PHE A 81 -18.85 -10.53 -15.11
N SER A 82 -18.05 -11.52 -14.68
CA SER A 82 -16.95 -12.10 -15.47
C SER A 82 -17.34 -13.39 -16.21
N VAL A 83 -18.62 -13.73 -16.30
CA VAL A 83 -19.12 -14.91 -17.04
C VAL A 83 -19.19 -14.58 -18.55
N PRO A 84 -18.40 -15.25 -19.43
CA PRO A 84 -18.38 -14.94 -20.86
C PRO A 84 -19.60 -15.54 -21.58
N ALA A 85 -20.17 -14.80 -22.53
CA ALA A 85 -21.10 -15.35 -23.52
C ALA A 85 -20.39 -16.43 -24.38
N PRO A 86 -21.08 -17.50 -24.79
CA PRO A 86 -20.45 -18.62 -25.50
C PRO A 86 -19.98 -18.18 -26.90
N GLY A 87 -18.65 -18.14 -27.12
CA GLY A 87 -18.03 -17.81 -28.41
C GLY A 87 -16.73 -17.00 -28.40
N ALA A 88 -16.14 -16.65 -27.25
CA ALA A 88 -14.94 -15.81 -27.18
C ALA A 88 -13.61 -16.58 -27.39
N ASP A 89 -12.64 -15.90 -28.01
CA ASP A 89 -11.29 -16.33 -28.39
C ASP A 89 -10.53 -17.09 -27.25
N PRO A 90 -9.95 -18.28 -27.48
CA PRO A 90 -9.35 -19.14 -26.44
C PRO A 90 -8.22 -18.48 -25.62
N ARG A 91 -7.53 -17.48 -26.16
CA ARG A 91 -6.53 -16.71 -25.39
C ARG A 91 -7.16 -15.76 -24.37
N ILE A 92 -8.32 -15.21 -24.69
CA ILE A 92 -9.10 -14.36 -23.80
C ILE A 92 -9.75 -15.21 -22.72
N GLN A 93 -10.22 -16.42 -23.07
CA GLN A 93 -10.69 -17.41 -22.09
C GLN A 93 -9.61 -17.82 -21.10
N ALA A 94 -8.40 -18.16 -21.55
CA ALA A 94 -7.31 -18.52 -20.63
C ALA A 94 -6.89 -17.36 -19.71
N GLY A 95 -6.95 -16.11 -20.21
CA GLY A 95 -6.72 -14.91 -19.40
C GLY A 95 -7.81 -14.68 -18.35
N LEU A 96 -9.08 -14.85 -18.73
CA LEU A 96 -10.24 -14.75 -17.84
C LEU A 96 -10.31 -15.89 -16.82
N GLU A 97 -9.90 -17.11 -17.19
CA GLU A 97 -9.80 -18.26 -16.29
C GLU A 97 -8.71 -18.05 -15.24
N LYS A 98 -7.54 -17.52 -15.64
CA LYS A 98 -6.47 -17.17 -14.70
C LYS A 98 -6.90 -16.05 -13.76
N HIS A 99 -7.62 -15.06 -14.26
CA HIS A 99 -8.19 -13.97 -13.45
C HIS A 99 -9.26 -14.49 -12.46
N ASN A 100 -10.15 -15.38 -12.91
CA ASN A 100 -11.13 -16.07 -12.06
C ASN A 100 -10.44 -16.92 -10.98
N GLN A 101 -9.37 -17.65 -11.32
CA GLN A 101 -8.59 -18.40 -10.33
C GLN A 101 -7.97 -17.50 -9.27
N GLN A 102 -7.42 -16.35 -9.67
CA GLN A 102 -6.87 -15.37 -8.72
C GLN A 102 -7.95 -14.76 -7.84
N LEU A 103 -9.14 -14.48 -8.38
CA LEU A 103 -10.28 -13.99 -7.61
C LEU A 103 -10.80 -15.04 -6.63
N LEU A 104 -10.87 -16.32 -7.02
CA LEU A 104 -11.23 -17.43 -6.14
C LEU A 104 -10.23 -17.61 -4.99
N GLN A 105 -8.92 -17.48 -5.26
CA GLN A 105 -7.91 -17.50 -4.20
C GLN A 105 -8.08 -16.33 -3.23
N LYS A 106 -8.34 -15.12 -3.74
CA LYS A 106 -8.63 -13.96 -2.88
C LYS A 106 -9.91 -14.14 -2.06
N LEU A 107 -10.95 -14.73 -2.64
CA LEU A 107 -12.18 -15.08 -1.91
C LEU A 107 -11.89 -16.08 -0.77
N GLN A 108 -11.14 -17.15 -1.04
CA GLN A 108 -10.78 -18.12 0.00
C GLN A 108 -9.92 -17.50 1.12
N GLN A 109 -8.99 -16.60 0.76
CA GLN A 109 -8.19 -15.87 1.75
C GLN A 109 -9.06 -14.97 2.62
N THR A 110 -9.94 -14.17 2.01
CA THR A 110 -10.85 -13.28 2.75
C THR A 110 -11.86 -14.05 3.61
N GLU A 111 -12.34 -15.22 3.18
CA GLU A 111 -13.20 -16.10 3.99
C GLU A 111 -12.43 -16.70 5.18
N ALA A 112 -11.18 -17.10 4.99
CA ALA A 112 -10.32 -17.58 6.07
C ALA A 112 -10.01 -16.47 7.09
N GLU A 113 -9.76 -15.24 6.63
CA GLU A 113 -9.57 -14.07 7.48
C GLU A 113 -10.84 -13.72 8.26
N LEU A 114 -12.01 -13.81 7.63
CA LEU A 114 -13.30 -13.57 8.29
C LEU A 114 -13.58 -14.62 9.38
N ALA A 115 -13.28 -15.89 9.11
CA ALA A 115 -13.37 -16.96 10.11
C ALA A 115 -12.39 -16.77 11.28
N ALA A 116 -11.17 -16.30 11.01
CA ALA A 116 -10.18 -16.01 12.04
C ALA A 116 -10.62 -14.84 12.94
N VAL A 117 -11.17 -13.77 12.36
CA VAL A 117 -11.73 -12.64 13.12
C VAL A 117 -12.91 -13.09 13.99
N GLN A 118 -13.75 -13.99 13.48
CA GLN A 118 -14.87 -14.53 14.24
C GLN A 118 -14.40 -15.39 15.43
N GLN A 119 -13.35 -16.20 15.26
CA GLN A 119 -12.73 -16.92 16.38
C GLN A 119 -12.09 -15.97 17.42
N GLN A 120 -11.46 -14.89 16.97
CA GLN A 120 -10.89 -13.89 17.88
C GLN A 120 -11.97 -13.21 18.74
N LEU A 121 -13.17 -12.95 18.18
CA LEU A 121 -14.29 -12.41 18.95
C LEU A 121 -14.76 -13.38 20.06
N VAL A 122 -14.79 -14.68 19.77
CA VAL A 122 -15.12 -15.70 20.77
C VAL A 122 -14.06 -15.74 21.88
N GLN A 123 -12.77 -15.76 21.51
CA GLN A 123 -11.67 -15.74 22.48
C GLN A 123 -11.64 -14.46 23.33
N LEU A 124 -11.94 -13.31 22.73
CA LEU A 124 -12.10 -12.04 23.45
C LEU A 124 -13.28 -12.08 24.43
N GLY A 125 -14.39 -12.73 24.05
CA GLY A 125 -15.54 -12.97 24.92
C GLY A 125 -15.20 -13.88 26.11
N GLU A 126 -14.46 -14.95 25.88
CA GLU A 126 -13.99 -15.88 26.93
C GLU A 126 -12.95 -15.22 27.85
N SER A 127 -12.05 -14.40 27.30
CA SER A 127 -11.11 -13.61 28.09
C SER A 127 -11.82 -12.59 28.98
N ARG A 128 -12.95 -12.01 28.52
CA ARG A 128 -13.76 -11.08 29.32
C ARG A 128 -14.42 -11.79 30.49
N THR A 129 -15.06 -12.94 30.26
CA THR A 129 -15.69 -13.70 31.34
C THR A 129 -14.65 -14.19 32.36
N ALA A 130 -13.46 -14.60 31.90
CA ALA A 130 -12.36 -14.95 32.80
C ALA A 130 -11.87 -13.76 33.63
N GLN A 131 -11.68 -12.58 33.02
CA GLN A 131 -11.28 -11.37 33.75
C GLN A 131 -12.35 -10.89 34.73
N GLN A 132 -13.63 -10.97 34.35
CA GLN A 132 -14.74 -10.61 35.22
C GLN A 132 -14.82 -11.55 36.43
N ASN A 133 -14.73 -12.86 36.21
CA ASN A 133 -14.69 -13.84 37.30
C ASN A 133 -13.48 -13.64 38.22
N GLN A 134 -12.33 -13.23 37.67
CA GLN A 134 -11.14 -12.91 38.46
C GLN A 134 -11.33 -11.65 39.31
N SER A 135 -11.96 -10.61 38.75
CA SER A 135 -12.29 -9.38 39.50
C SER A 135 -13.33 -9.65 40.58
N GLU A 136 -14.36 -10.44 40.29
CA GLU A 136 -15.38 -10.85 41.26
C GLU A 136 -14.74 -11.66 42.41
N ASN A 137 -13.88 -12.63 42.09
CA ASN A 137 -13.13 -13.38 43.12
C ASN A 137 -12.23 -12.49 43.98
N GLN A 138 -11.55 -11.50 43.39
CA GLN A 138 -10.76 -10.52 44.15
C GLN A 138 -11.65 -9.65 45.05
N GLN A 139 -12.83 -9.28 44.58
CA GLN A 139 -13.82 -8.56 45.38
C GLN A 139 -14.31 -9.39 46.58
N THR A 140 -14.59 -10.68 46.36
CA THR A 140 -14.99 -11.60 47.44
C THR A 140 -13.86 -11.78 48.45
N GLN A 141 -12.61 -11.96 48.01
CA GLN A 141 -11.46 -12.09 48.91
C GLN A 141 -11.21 -10.83 49.74
N LEU A 142 -11.33 -9.64 49.13
CA LEU A 142 -11.19 -8.38 49.85
C LEU A 142 -12.33 -8.16 50.84
N ALA A 143 -13.56 -8.55 50.49
CA ALA A 143 -14.71 -8.50 51.39
C ALA A 143 -14.54 -9.46 52.59
N GLU A 144 -14.06 -10.68 52.36
CA GLU A 144 -13.75 -11.64 53.42
C GLU A 144 -12.64 -11.14 54.35
N GLN A 145 -11.58 -10.52 53.80
CA GLN A 145 -10.54 -9.88 54.62
C GLN A 145 -11.08 -8.72 55.46
N ALA A 146 -11.93 -7.87 54.88
CA ALA A 146 -12.55 -6.77 55.61
C ALA A 146 -13.45 -7.27 56.75
N GLU A 147 -14.22 -8.33 56.51
CA GLU A 147 -15.08 -8.95 57.52
C GLU A 147 -14.25 -9.63 58.63
N GLN A 148 -13.15 -10.30 58.28
CA GLN A 148 -12.22 -10.87 59.27
C GLN A 148 -11.56 -9.79 60.14
N LEU A 149 -11.14 -8.67 59.55
CA LEU A 149 -10.60 -7.53 60.29
C LEU A 149 -11.66 -6.93 61.23
N GLN A 150 -12.89 -6.80 60.77
CA GLN A 150 -13.99 -6.28 61.58
C GLN A 150 -14.32 -7.22 62.75
N LEU A 151 -14.32 -8.53 62.52
CA LEU A 151 -14.51 -9.55 63.55
C LEU A 151 -13.36 -9.57 64.57
N ALA A 152 -12.12 -9.41 64.10
CA ALA A 152 -10.94 -9.33 64.96
C ALA A 152 -11.00 -8.09 65.88
N LEU A 153 -11.39 -6.93 65.32
CA LEU A 153 -11.59 -5.70 66.07
C LEU A 153 -12.69 -5.85 67.13
N GLN A 154 -13.80 -6.50 66.77
CA GLN A 154 -14.92 -6.73 67.68
C GLN A 154 -14.55 -7.70 68.82
N ARG A 155 -13.75 -8.74 68.51
CA ARG A 155 -13.17 -9.64 69.52
C ARG A 155 -12.22 -8.93 70.46
N GLN A 156 -11.40 -8.00 69.95
CA GLN A 156 -10.48 -7.23 70.77
C GLN A 156 -11.22 -6.31 71.75
N LEU A 157 -12.28 -5.63 71.28
CA LEU A 157 -13.13 -4.81 72.14
C LEU A 157 -13.85 -5.65 73.21
N ALA A 158 -14.36 -6.84 72.85
CA ALA A 158 -14.99 -7.76 73.78
C ALA A 158 -14.00 -8.31 74.83
N ALA A 159 -12.76 -8.58 74.44
CA ALA A 159 -11.70 -9.01 75.34
C ALA A 159 -11.31 -7.90 76.34
N GLU A 160 -11.24 -6.64 75.91
CA GLU A 160 -11.03 -5.49 76.81
C GLU A 160 -12.17 -5.32 77.82
N GLN A 161 -13.43 -5.45 77.38
CA GLN A 161 -14.59 -5.39 78.27
C GLN A 161 -14.60 -6.56 79.29
N ALA A 162 -14.25 -7.77 78.85
CA ALA A 162 -14.14 -8.92 79.75
C ALA A 162 -13.03 -8.73 80.79
N LEU A 163 -11.88 -8.16 80.39
CA LEU A 163 -10.77 -7.86 81.29
C LEU A 163 -11.19 -6.87 82.40
N GLN A 164 -11.92 -5.82 82.04
CA GLN A 164 -12.46 -4.85 83.01
C GLN A 164 -13.46 -5.49 83.99
N GLN A 165 -14.33 -6.38 83.52
CA GLN A 165 -15.28 -7.10 84.38
C GLN A 165 -14.56 -8.04 85.37
N THR A 166 -13.52 -8.76 84.92
CA THR A 166 -12.72 -9.61 85.81
C THR A 166 -11.95 -8.82 86.87
N GLN A 167 -11.46 -7.61 86.56
CA GLN A 167 -10.81 -6.75 87.56
C GLN A 167 -11.81 -6.27 88.63
N HIS A 168 -13.04 -5.96 88.24
CA HIS A 168 -14.08 -5.52 89.16
C HIS A 168 -14.58 -6.67 90.08
N ALA A 169 -14.64 -7.90 89.56
CA ALA A 169 -14.99 -9.10 90.33
C ALA A 169 -13.90 -9.49 91.36
N LEU A 170 -12.62 -9.28 91.02
CA LEU A 170 -11.50 -9.55 91.93
C LEU A 170 -11.51 -8.62 93.15
N GLN A 171 -11.86 -7.34 92.96
CA GLN A 171 -11.98 -6.37 94.06
C GLN A 171 -13.15 -6.67 95.02
N GLN A 172 -14.25 -7.26 94.54
CA GLN A 172 -15.36 -7.70 95.40
C GLN A 172 -15.00 -8.94 96.24
N ALA A 173 -14.30 -9.90 95.67
CA ALA A 173 -13.88 -11.12 96.39
C ALA A 173 -12.88 -10.83 97.54
N GLU A 174 -12.06 -9.79 97.42
CA GLU A 174 -11.16 -9.35 98.50
C GLU A 174 -11.91 -8.68 99.67
N GLN A 175 -13.06 -8.03 99.42
CA GLN A 175 -13.89 -7.42 100.46
C GLN A 175 -14.66 -8.49 101.28
N ASP A 176 -15.13 -9.56 100.64
CA ASP A 176 -15.82 -10.68 101.32
C ASP A 176 -14.86 -11.49 102.22
N ARG A 177 -13.58 -11.61 101.83
CA ARG A 177 -12.54 -12.26 102.64
C ARG A 177 -12.24 -11.52 103.95
N LEU A 178 -12.45 -10.21 103.99
CA LEU A 178 -12.23 -9.35 105.16
C LEU A 178 -13.41 -9.37 106.15
N GLN A 179 -14.63 -9.69 105.71
CA GLN A 179 -15.80 -9.84 106.57
C GLN A 179 -15.83 -11.20 107.30
N LEU A 180 -15.36 -12.28 106.65
CA LEU A 180 -15.23 -13.61 107.26
C LEU A 180 -14.14 -13.69 108.35
N GLN A 181 -13.14 -12.80 108.32
CA GLN A 181 -12.07 -12.74 109.31
C GLN A 181 -12.49 -12.08 110.64
N GLN A 182 -13.62 -11.34 110.65
CA GLN A 182 -14.14 -10.67 111.84
C GLN A 182 -15.14 -11.54 112.64
N ALA A 183 -15.80 -12.51 111.98
CA ALA A 183 -16.77 -13.41 112.62
C ALA A 183 -16.11 -14.53 113.47
N ALA A 184 -14.86 -14.88 113.19
CA ALA A 184 -14.16 -16.00 113.85
C ALA A 184 -13.57 -15.66 115.25
N LYS A 185 -13.72 -14.42 115.75
CA LYS A 185 -13.12 -13.96 117.02
C LYS A 185 -14.02 -14.02 118.25
N LEU A 186 -15.32 -14.33 118.09
CA LEU A 186 -16.30 -14.33 119.20
C LEU A 186 -16.70 -15.74 119.69
N GLU A 187 -16.24 -16.80 119.03
CA GLU A 187 -16.67 -18.18 119.29
C GLU A 187 -15.73 -18.96 120.23
N GLN A 188 -14.72 -18.30 120.80
CA GLN A 188 -13.65 -18.93 121.58
C GLN A 188 -13.63 -18.48 123.05
N GLN A 189 -14.80 -18.44 123.72
CA GLN A 189 -14.83 -18.12 125.16
C GLN A 189 -15.91 -18.84 125.99
N GLN A 190 -16.55 -19.91 125.47
CA GLN A 190 -17.77 -20.42 126.12
C GLN A 190 -17.92 -21.94 126.26
N ALA A 191 -16.84 -22.72 126.38
CA ALA A 191 -17.01 -24.18 126.55
C ALA A 191 -15.95 -24.87 127.42
N GLU A 192 -15.69 -24.37 128.62
CA GLU A 192 -14.97 -25.10 129.69
C GLU A 192 -15.89 -25.84 130.67
N GLN A 193 -17.19 -25.93 130.38
CA GLN A 193 -18.10 -26.80 131.12
C GLN A 193 -18.58 -27.93 130.22
N ASN A 194 -17.78 -29.01 130.11
CA ASN A 194 -18.27 -30.40 130.03
C ASN A 194 -17.12 -31.40 129.77
N GLY A 195 -16.21 -31.53 130.73
CA GLY A 195 -15.12 -32.51 130.74
C GLY A 195 -15.53 -34.00 130.79
N GLN A 196 -16.80 -34.32 130.53
CA GLN A 196 -17.27 -35.70 130.31
C GLN A 196 -17.73 -35.95 128.87
N GLN A 197 -17.79 -34.92 128.02
CA GLN A 197 -17.90 -35.05 126.55
C GLN A 197 -16.52 -35.23 125.89
N GLU A 198 -15.43 -35.08 126.62
CA GLU A 198 -14.06 -34.92 126.12
C GLU A 198 -13.45 -36.21 125.55
N ILE A 199 -13.83 -37.38 126.08
CA ILE A 199 -13.34 -38.68 125.57
C ILE A 199 -14.03 -39.06 124.25
N ALA A 200 -15.33 -38.78 124.11
CA ALA A 200 -16.05 -38.90 122.83
C ALA A 200 -15.61 -37.80 121.84
N ARG A 201 -15.34 -36.58 122.32
CA ARG A 201 -14.79 -35.49 121.52
C ARG A 201 -13.37 -35.75 121.04
N LEU A 202 -12.52 -36.44 121.79
CA LEU A 202 -11.17 -36.77 121.34
C LEU A 202 -11.20 -37.83 120.23
N GLN A 203 -12.09 -38.82 120.30
CA GLN A 203 -12.34 -39.74 119.17
C GLN A 203 -12.99 -39.03 117.98
N GLN A 204 -13.93 -38.11 118.24
CA GLN A 204 -14.53 -37.25 117.22
C GLN A 204 -13.50 -36.31 116.58
N HIS A 205 -12.59 -35.72 117.35
CA HIS A 205 -11.50 -34.85 116.90
C HIS A 205 -10.43 -35.64 116.16
N LEU A 206 -10.12 -36.88 116.55
CA LEU A 206 -9.22 -37.75 115.78
C LEU A 206 -9.86 -38.16 114.46
N SER A 207 -11.18 -38.45 114.45
CA SER A 207 -11.92 -38.71 113.22
C SER A 207 -12.02 -37.45 112.34
N GLN A 208 -12.22 -36.27 112.93
CA GLN A 208 -12.25 -34.98 112.23
C GLN A 208 -10.87 -34.57 111.74
N ALA A 209 -9.79 -34.83 112.48
CA ALA A 209 -8.41 -34.58 112.08
C ALA A 209 -7.99 -35.56 110.97
N THR A 210 -8.42 -36.83 111.03
CA THR A 210 -8.22 -37.81 109.95
C THR A 210 -9.00 -37.40 108.71
N THR A 211 -10.25 -36.95 108.87
CA THR A 211 -11.08 -36.45 107.76
C THR A 211 -10.51 -35.15 107.19
N ALA A 212 -9.97 -34.25 108.01
CA ALA A 212 -9.31 -33.02 107.58
C ALA A 212 -8.00 -33.31 106.85
N LEU A 213 -7.20 -34.26 107.35
CA LEU A 213 -5.98 -34.72 106.67
C LEU A 213 -6.31 -35.39 105.34
N GLN A 214 -7.40 -36.18 105.28
CA GLN A 214 -7.85 -36.83 104.06
C GLN A 214 -8.43 -35.82 103.05
N GLN A 215 -9.17 -34.81 103.52
CA GLN A 215 -9.58 -33.66 102.70
C GLN A 215 -8.38 -32.86 102.20
N GLN A 216 -7.36 -32.66 103.03
CA GLN A 216 -6.13 -31.97 102.64
C GLN A 216 -5.32 -32.78 101.63
N GLN A 217 -5.28 -34.12 101.75
CA GLN A 217 -4.69 -35.01 100.73
C GLN A 217 -5.46 -34.96 99.42
N VAL A 218 -6.79 -34.94 99.46
CA VAL A 218 -7.63 -34.79 98.26
C VAL A 218 -7.41 -33.41 97.61
N GLN A 219 -7.32 -32.33 98.39
CA GLN A 219 -6.98 -31.00 97.89
C GLN A 219 -5.58 -30.95 97.29
N ALA A 220 -4.58 -31.54 97.94
CA ALA A 220 -3.22 -31.61 97.42
C ALA A 220 -3.16 -32.43 96.12
N ALA A 221 -3.90 -33.54 96.03
CA ALA A 221 -4.03 -34.33 94.80
C ALA A 221 -4.71 -33.54 93.68
N ALA A 222 -5.77 -32.77 93.99
CA ALA A 222 -6.45 -31.90 93.05
C ALA A 222 -5.52 -30.80 92.51
N GLN A 223 -4.81 -30.08 93.39
CA GLN A 223 -3.82 -29.07 92.98
C GLN A 223 -2.70 -29.67 92.13
N ARG A 224 -2.26 -30.90 92.45
CA ARG A 224 -1.25 -31.61 91.65
C ARG A 224 -1.77 -31.94 90.25
N SER A 225 -3.03 -32.31 90.15
CA SER A 225 -3.68 -32.56 88.86
C SER A 225 -3.82 -31.28 88.02
N GLU A 226 -4.18 -30.16 88.66
CA GLU A 226 -4.25 -28.84 88.02
C GLU A 226 -2.88 -28.37 87.52
N LEU A 227 -1.83 -28.49 88.34
CA LEU A 227 -0.46 -28.17 87.93
C LEU A 227 0.01 -29.05 86.74
N THR A 228 -0.41 -30.31 86.71
CA THR A 228 -0.08 -31.22 85.61
C THR A 228 -0.81 -30.81 84.33
N ALA A 229 -2.08 -30.43 84.43
CA ALA A 229 -2.86 -29.90 83.31
C ALA A 229 -2.28 -28.58 82.78
N LEU A 230 -1.90 -27.66 83.68
CA LEU A 230 -1.28 -26.39 83.32
C LEU A 230 0.07 -26.61 82.61
N ALA A 231 0.89 -27.55 83.11
CA ALA A 231 2.16 -27.90 82.49
C ALA A 231 1.98 -28.49 81.08
N GLN A 232 0.94 -29.30 80.86
CA GLN A 232 0.59 -29.82 79.54
C GLN A 232 0.12 -28.70 78.59
N GLN A 233 -0.72 -27.77 79.05
CA GLN A 233 -1.13 -26.61 78.26
C GLN A 233 0.06 -25.74 77.87
N LEU A 234 1.00 -25.50 78.79
CA LEU A 234 2.19 -24.70 78.53
C LEU A 234 3.15 -25.39 77.54
N ALA A 235 3.24 -26.72 77.60
CA ALA A 235 3.97 -27.51 76.61
C ALA A 235 3.32 -27.43 75.22
N ALA A 236 1.99 -27.52 75.13
CA ALA A 236 1.25 -27.38 73.87
C ALA A 236 1.43 -25.98 73.26
N ALA A 237 1.28 -24.92 74.06
CA ALA A 237 1.49 -23.54 73.60
C ALA A 237 2.92 -23.30 73.11
N ARG A 238 3.93 -23.91 73.73
CA ARG A 238 5.32 -23.86 73.24
C ARG A 238 5.50 -24.57 71.90
N ALA A 239 4.82 -25.69 71.69
CA ALA A 239 4.87 -26.41 70.43
C ALA A 239 4.21 -25.62 69.29
N GLU A 240 3.07 -25.00 69.56
CA GLU A 240 2.38 -24.10 68.61
C GLU A 240 3.25 -22.90 68.24
N LEU A 241 3.88 -22.24 69.23
CA LEU A 241 4.79 -21.12 68.99
C LEU A 241 6.00 -21.53 68.12
N GLN A 242 6.59 -22.71 68.35
CA GLN A 242 7.67 -23.22 67.51
C GLN A 242 7.20 -23.49 66.08
N GLN A 243 5.98 -23.99 65.91
CA GLN A 243 5.40 -24.23 64.59
C GLN A 243 5.17 -22.91 63.84
N GLU A 244 4.62 -21.88 64.51
CA GLU A 244 4.47 -20.55 63.92
C GLU A 244 5.82 -19.92 63.55
N GLN A 245 6.84 -20.05 64.40
CA GLN A 245 8.19 -19.56 64.08
C GLN A 245 8.77 -20.24 62.84
N ALA A 246 8.65 -21.56 62.72
CA ALA A 246 9.10 -22.29 61.54
C ALA A 246 8.30 -21.87 60.28
N GLN A 247 7.00 -21.60 60.42
CA GLN A 247 6.18 -21.13 59.32
C GLN A 247 6.54 -19.70 58.89
N ALA A 248 6.85 -18.81 59.84
CA ALA A 248 7.32 -17.46 59.58
C ALA A 248 8.69 -17.45 58.87
N GLU A 249 9.62 -18.33 59.28
CA GLU A 249 10.91 -18.50 58.59
C GLU A 249 10.72 -18.99 57.14
N LEU A 250 9.80 -19.93 56.92
CA LEU A 250 9.49 -20.42 55.58
C LEU A 250 8.91 -19.30 54.69
N GLN A 251 7.97 -18.52 55.24
CA GLN A 251 7.40 -17.36 54.54
C GLN A 251 8.45 -16.30 54.24
N HIS A 252 9.35 -16.03 55.18
CA HIS A 252 10.44 -15.09 54.99
C HIS A 252 11.35 -15.52 53.83
N ASN A 253 11.76 -16.79 53.79
CA ASN A 253 12.58 -17.32 52.69
C ASN A 253 11.85 -17.24 51.33
N GLN A 254 10.54 -17.51 51.30
CA GLN A 254 9.74 -17.36 50.07
C GLN A 254 9.69 -15.91 49.59
N ILE A 255 9.52 -14.95 50.51
CA ILE A 255 9.53 -13.52 50.18
C ILE A 255 10.90 -13.14 49.60
N THR A 256 12.00 -13.56 50.23
CA THR A 256 13.35 -13.28 49.73
C THR A 256 13.60 -13.86 48.34
N ASP A 257 13.12 -15.07 48.06
CA ASP A 257 13.22 -15.68 46.73
C ASP A 257 12.40 -14.90 45.68
N LEU A 258 11.18 -14.46 46.03
CA LEU A 258 10.35 -13.64 45.17
C LEU A 258 10.98 -12.27 44.89
N GLU A 259 11.59 -11.64 45.88
CA GLU A 259 12.33 -10.37 45.72
C GLU A 259 13.51 -10.54 44.75
N GLN A 260 14.27 -11.63 44.87
CA GLN A 260 15.34 -11.93 43.92
C GLN A 260 14.81 -12.18 42.50
N GLN A 261 13.69 -12.88 42.36
CA GLN A 261 13.07 -13.10 41.05
C GLN A 261 12.60 -11.80 40.43
N LEU A 262 11.98 -10.92 41.22
CA LEU A 262 11.54 -9.59 40.78
C LEU A 262 12.72 -8.73 40.33
N ALA A 263 13.83 -8.75 41.08
CA ALA A 263 15.04 -8.02 40.73
C ALA A 263 15.64 -8.52 39.40
N ARG A 264 15.67 -9.84 39.17
CA ARG A 264 16.13 -10.43 37.91
C ARG A 264 15.21 -10.07 36.74
N ALA A 265 13.89 -10.12 36.95
CA ALA A 265 12.91 -9.75 35.94
C ALA A 265 13.04 -8.26 35.56
N SER A 266 13.20 -7.37 36.54
CA SER A 266 13.42 -5.95 36.33
C SER A 266 14.69 -5.68 35.52
N ALA A 267 15.80 -6.33 35.87
CA ALA A 267 17.05 -6.22 35.13
C ALA A 267 16.92 -6.70 33.67
N ALA A 268 16.22 -7.81 33.44
CA ALA A 268 15.95 -8.32 32.09
C ALA A 268 15.08 -7.35 31.28
N LEU A 269 14.07 -6.76 31.91
CA LEU A 269 13.16 -5.78 31.28
C LEU A 269 13.92 -4.51 30.91
N GLN A 270 14.84 -4.05 31.75
CA GLN A 270 15.69 -2.91 31.45
C GLN A 270 16.68 -3.20 30.31
N GLN A 271 17.24 -4.41 30.26
CA GLN A 271 18.08 -4.83 29.14
C GLN A 271 17.29 -4.87 27.82
N ALA A 272 16.07 -5.40 27.84
CA ALA A 272 15.18 -5.42 26.68
C ALA A 272 14.79 -4.00 26.23
N HIS A 273 14.56 -3.09 27.18
CA HIS A 273 14.29 -1.69 26.90
C HIS A 273 15.47 -1.02 26.18
N ASN A 274 16.69 -1.17 26.71
CA ASN A 274 17.90 -0.62 26.09
C ASN A 274 18.15 -1.19 24.68
N GLN A 275 17.89 -2.50 24.47
CA GLN A 275 17.96 -3.11 23.13
C GLN A 275 16.93 -2.51 22.18
N THR A 276 15.72 -2.26 22.66
CA THR A 276 14.66 -1.63 21.87
C THR A 276 15.06 -0.22 21.45
N GLU A 277 15.58 0.59 22.37
CA GLU A 277 16.09 1.94 22.05
C GLU A 277 17.24 1.91 21.03
N GLN A 278 18.16 0.94 21.16
CA GLN A 278 19.27 0.78 20.24
C GLN A 278 18.81 0.37 18.83
N LEU A 279 17.81 -0.52 18.73
CA LEU A 279 17.20 -0.89 17.46
C LEU A 279 16.43 0.30 16.85
N GLN A 280 15.72 1.06 17.67
CA GLN A 280 14.97 2.23 17.23
C GLN A 280 15.88 3.33 16.69
N SER A 281 17.04 3.53 17.33
CA SER A 281 18.09 4.44 16.83
C SER A 281 18.64 3.98 15.48
N GLN A 282 18.93 2.68 15.32
CA GLN A 282 19.36 2.12 14.03
C GLN A 282 18.30 2.29 12.93
N ILE A 283 17.02 2.11 13.26
CA ILE A 283 15.93 2.34 12.30
C ILE A 283 15.90 3.82 11.87
N SER A 284 15.99 4.76 12.81
CA SER A 284 16.04 6.19 12.50
C SER A 284 17.26 6.62 11.67
N GLU A 285 18.39 5.91 11.77
CA GLU A 285 19.56 6.14 10.90
C GLU A 285 19.40 5.53 9.50
N LEU A 286 18.66 4.43 9.37
CA LEU A 286 18.42 3.74 8.09
C LEU A 286 17.34 4.42 7.24
N GLU A 287 16.30 5.00 7.86
CA GLU A 287 15.25 5.75 7.17
C GLU A 287 15.77 6.81 6.18
N PRO A 288 16.68 7.74 6.58
CA PRO A 288 17.22 8.73 5.65
C PRO A 288 18.11 8.12 4.56
N GLN A 289 18.81 7.01 4.83
CA GLN A 289 19.60 6.31 3.81
C GLN A 289 18.70 5.70 2.73
N VAL A 290 17.59 5.07 3.12
CA VAL A 290 16.61 4.51 2.18
C VAL A 290 15.96 5.63 1.37
N ALA A 291 15.62 6.77 2.00
CA ALA A 291 15.09 7.94 1.30
C ALA A 291 16.10 8.49 0.26
N ALA A 292 17.38 8.60 0.63
CA ALA A 292 18.44 9.05 -0.27
C ALA A 292 18.63 8.09 -1.46
N GLN A 293 18.66 6.78 -1.22
CA GLN A 293 18.75 5.77 -2.28
C GLN A 293 17.51 5.77 -3.19
N THR A 294 16.32 6.02 -2.64
CA THR A 294 15.09 6.13 -3.42
C THR A 294 15.15 7.35 -4.34
N SER A 295 15.61 8.50 -3.84
CA SER A 295 15.82 9.70 -4.66
C SER A 295 16.84 9.46 -5.76
N GLN A 296 17.98 8.82 -5.43
CA GLN A 296 19.02 8.51 -6.42
C GLN A 296 18.50 7.58 -7.52
N ASN A 297 17.67 6.59 -7.18
CA ASN A 297 17.03 5.73 -8.17
C ASN A 297 16.05 6.51 -9.07
N ALA A 298 15.28 7.45 -8.51
CA ALA A 298 14.39 8.31 -9.29
C ALA A 298 15.17 9.18 -10.29
N ASP A 299 16.30 9.76 -9.86
CA ASP A 299 17.17 10.57 -10.72
C ASP A 299 17.77 9.71 -11.86
N LEU A 300 18.23 8.50 -11.54
CA LEU A 300 18.75 7.57 -12.55
C LEU A 300 17.67 7.13 -13.55
N GLN A 301 16.44 6.91 -13.09
CA GLN A 301 15.31 6.61 -13.98
C GLN A 301 14.99 7.78 -14.93
N GLN A 302 15.02 9.03 -14.43
CA GLN A 302 14.86 10.20 -15.28
C GLN A 302 15.99 10.33 -16.31
N GLN A 303 17.24 10.08 -15.91
CA GLN A 303 18.37 10.08 -16.84
C GLN A 303 18.23 9.00 -17.92
N LEU A 304 17.78 7.79 -17.54
CA LEU A 304 17.51 6.71 -18.50
C LEU A 304 16.41 7.09 -19.49
N ALA A 305 15.32 7.71 -19.02
CA ALA A 305 14.24 8.17 -19.89
C ALA A 305 14.72 9.24 -20.89
N ALA A 306 15.52 10.20 -20.41
CA ALA A 306 16.12 11.23 -21.27
C ALA A 306 17.07 10.64 -22.33
N LEU A 307 17.89 9.66 -21.94
CA LEU A 307 18.77 8.93 -22.87
C LEU A 307 17.98 8.13 -23.91
N GLN A 308 16.91 7.44 -23.50
CA GLN A 308 16.03 6.72 -24.43
C GLN A 308 15.39 7.66 -25.45
N GLN A 309 14.90 8.82 -25.01
CA GLN A 309 14.35 9.83 -25.89
C GLN A 309 15.42 10.35 -26.87
N HIS A 310 16.64 10.62 -26.38
CA HIS A 310 17.74 11.06 -27.24
C HIS A 310 18.10 10.01 -28.32
N VAL A 311 18.13 8.72 -27.97
CA VAL A 311 18.37 7.65 -28.93
C VAL A 311 17.25 7.57 -29.97
N GLN A 312 16.00 7.75 -29.55
CA GLN A 312 14.85 7.74 -30.46
C GLN A 312 14.90 8.92 -31.44
N ASP A 313 15.24 10.12 -30.97
CA ASP A 313 15.45 11.30 -31.81
C ASP A 313 16.59 11.08 -32.82
N GLN A 314 17.70 10.47 -32.39
CA GLN A 314 18.79 10.13 -33.30
C GLN A 314 18.38 9.10 -34.36
N GLN A 315 17.59 8.08 -33.99
CA GLN A 315 17.06 7.11 -34.94
C GLN A 315 16.13 7.76 -35.97
N GLN A 316 15.22 8.64 -35.55
CA GLN A 316 14.36 9.39 -36.47
C GLN A 316 15.20 10.26 -37.43
N LYS A 317 16.21 10.96 -36.91
CA LYS A 317 17.12 11.76 -37.73
C LYS A 317 17.90 10.91 -38.74
N ALA A 318 18.32 9.71 -38.37
CA ALA A 318 19.00 8.77 -39.26
C ALA A 318 18.05 8.25 -40.36
N GLN A 319 16.81 7.91 -40.00
CA GLN A 319 15.78 7.50 -40.96
C GLN A 319 15.46 8.62 -41.95
N PHE A 320 15.29 9.86 -41.48
CA PHE A 320 15.07 11.01 -42.34
C PHE A 320 16.23 11.23 -43.31
N LYS A 321 17.48 11.18 -42.83
CA LYS A 321 18.67 11.26 -43.69
C LYS A 321 18.69 10.15 -44.74
N HIS A 322 18.29 8.93 -44.37
CA HIS A 322 18.23 7.82 -45.30
C HIS A 322 17.17 8.03 -46.39
N GLN A 323 15.97 8.49 -46.03
CA GLN A 323 14.92 8.85 -46.98
C GLN A 323 15.37 9.96 -47.94
N LEU A 324 16.01 11.01 -47.42
CA LEU A 324 16.53 12.11 -48.23
C LEU A 324 17.60 11.62 -49.22
N ASN A 325 18.51 10.75 -48.78
CA ASN A 325 19.51 10.15 -49.68
C ASN A 325 18.88 9.27 -50.76
N GLN A 326 17.84 8.50 -50.45
CA GLN A 326 17.11 7.73 -51.46
C GLN A 326 16.44 8.65 -52.49
N GLN A 327 15.81 9.73 -52.04
CA GLN A 327 15.17 10.70 -52.93
C GLN A 327 16.19 11.38 -53.85
N LEU A 328 17.33 11.83 -53.31
CA LEU A 328 18.43 12.38 -54.10
C LEU A 328 19.00 11.36 -55.10
N GLN A 329 19.05 10.07 -54.73
CA GLN A 329 19.52 9.02 -55.64
C GLN A 329 18.53 8.82 -56.80
N GLN A 330 17.23 8.84 -56.53
CA GLN A 330 16.19 8.77 -57.56
C GLN A 330 16.23 9.99 -58.49
N GLU A 331 16.34 11.21 -57.95
CA GLU A 331 16.48 12.42 -58.76
C GLU A 331 17.74 12.39 -59.64
N ASN A 332 18.87 11.93 -59.11
CA ASN A 332 20.10 11.77 -59.91
C ASN A 332 19.93 10.73 -61.03
N GLN A 333 19.23 9.62 -60.77
CA GLN A 333 18.92 8.63 -61.81
C GLN A 333 18.04 9.26 -62.91
N GLN A 334 16.97 9.94 -62.54
CA GLN A 334 16.09 10.64 -63.48
C GLN A 334 16.85 11.69 -64.30
N LEU A 335 17.70 12.52 -63.65
CA LEU A 335 18.54 13.48 -64.36
C LEU A 335 19.49 12.79 -65.36
N THR A 336 20.07 11.66 -64.98
CA THR A 336 20.96 10.88 -65.87
C THR A 336 20.20 10.33 -67.06
N GLU A 337 19.03 9.74 -66.85
CA GLU A 337 18.15 9.24 -67.92
C GLU A 337 17.73 10.38 -68.87
N THR A 338 17.37 11.53 -68.29
CA THR A 338 16.96 12.71 -69.08
C THR A 338 18.12 13.25 -69.90
N GLN A 339 19.34 13.29 -69.33
CA GLN A 339 20.56 13.69 -70.03
C GLN A 339 20.87 12.73 -71.19
N GLN A 340 20.74 11.42 -70.98
CA GLN A 340 20.93 10.42 -72.05
C GLN A 340 19.89 10.56 -73.15
N ALA A 341 18.61 10.77 -72.82
CA ALA A 341 17.55 10.99 -73.79
C ALA A 341 17.80 12.24 -74.65
N LEU A 342 18.22 13.34 -74.03
CA LEU A 342 18.59 14.58 -74.73
C LEU A 342 19.81 14.36 -75.65
N GLN A 343 20.83 13.61 -75.22
CA GLN A 343 21.97 13.27 -76.07
C GLN A 343 21.55 12.44 -77.29
N GLN A 344 20.66 11.46 -77.12
CA GLN A 344 20.12 10.67 -78.23
C GLN A 344 19.32 11.54 -79.20
N GLN A 345 18.48 12.44 -78.69
CA GLN A 345 17.74 13.40 -79.54
C GLN A 345 18.68 14.31 -80.33
N LEU A 346 19.73 14.85 -79.71
CA LEU A 346 20.74 15.65 -80.41
C LEU A 346 21.45 14.86 -81.52
N ALA A 347 21.85 13.61 -81.24
CA ALA A 347 22.46 12.76 -82.26
C ALA A 347 21.49 12.49 -83.43
N THR A 348 20.21 12.30 -83.13
CA THR A 348 19.17 12.09 -84.15
C THR A 348 18.96 13.35 -84.99
N LEU A 349 18.89 14.52 -84.35
CA LEU A 349 18.79 15.80 -85.05
C LEU A 349 19.98 16.05 -85.97
N GLN A 350 21.20 15.79 -85.52
CA GLN A 350 22.41 15.88 -86.34
C GLN A 350 22.37 14.94 -87.56
N GLN A 351 21.88 13.70 -87.38
CA GLN A 351 21.67 12.78 -88.51
C GLN A 351 20.62 13.28 -89.49
N THR A 352 19.51 13.85 -89.01
CA THR A 352 18.49 14.43 -89.89
C THR A 352 18.99 15.68 -90.62
N GLU A 353 19.77 16.53 -89.96
CA GLU A 353 20.36 17.73 -90.57
C GLU A 353 21.35 17.36 -91.67
N THR A 354 22.22 16.38 -91.43
CA THR A 354 23.16 15.86 -92.44
C THR A 354 22.42 15.24 -93.63
N ALA A 355 21.39 14.42 -93.39
CA ALA A 355 20.57 13.84 -94.45
C ALA A 355 19.83 14.91 -95.29
N LEU A 356 19.26 15.92 -94.64
CA LEU A 356 18.61 17.04 -95.33
C LEU A 356 19.61 17.86 -96.16
N ARG A 357 20.83 18.07 -95.63
CA ARG A 357 21.90 18.77 -96.36
C ARG A 357 22.33 18.00 -97.61
N GLU A 358 22.57 16.68 -97.49
CA GLU A 358 22.88 15.83 -98.64
C GLU A 358 21.73 15.83 -99.67
N GLN A 359 20.48 15.80 -99.21
CA GLN A 359 19.32 15.90 -100.10
C GLN A 359 19.26 17.26 -100.82
N SER A 360 19.55 18.35 -100.12
CA SER A 360 19.65 19.69 -100.72
C SER A 360 20.72 19.76 -101.79
N GLU A 361 21.94 19.27 -101.50
CA GLU A 361 23.06 19.22 -102.46
C GLU A 361 22.71 18.37 -103.69
N ARG A 362 22.04 17.22 -103.51
CA ARG A 362 21.53 16.40 -104.63
C ARG A 362 20.51 17.15 -105.48
N ASN A 363 19.56 17.83 -104.84
CA ASN A 363 18.55 18.62 -105.54
C ASN A 363 19.18 19.78 -106.32
N GLU A 364 20.16 20.47 -105.75
CA GLU A 364 20.93 21.52 -106.44
C GLU A 364 21.67 20.97 -107.66
N LEU A 365 22.32 19.81 -107.55
CA LEU A 365 22.99 19.17 -108.68
C LEU A 365 22.01 18.79 -109.79
N LEU A 366 20.84 18.23 -109.43
CA LEU A 366 19.79 17.91 -110.39
C LEU A 366 19.27 19.17 -111.10
N LEU A 367 19.09 20.28 -110.37
CA LEU A 367 18.70 21.56 -110.95
C LEU A 367 19.78 22.11 -111.89
N GLN A 368 21.05 22.03 -111.53
CA GLN A 368 22.16 22.44 -112.41
C GLN A 368 22.19 21.59 -113.68
N GLN A 369 22.02 20.27 -113.57
CA GLN A 369 21.95 19.39 -114.73
C GLN A 369 20.75 19.71 -115.63
N ALA A 370 19.59 19.98 -115.04
CA ALA A 370 18.40 20.38 -115.79
C ALA A 370 18.60 21.71 -116.54
N ARG A 371 19.27 22.69 -115.92
CA ARG A 371 19.64 23.97 -116.55
C ARG A 371 20.59 23.75 -117.74
N LEU A 372 21.66 22.98 -117.56
CA LEU A 372 22.60 22.66 -118.66
C LEU A 372 21.90 21.96 -119.83
N ARG A 373 20.98 21.02 -119.55
CA ARG A 373 20.18 20.38 -120.61
C ARG A 373 19.29 21.36 -121.36
N LEU A 374 18.70 22.32 -120.65
CA LEU A 374 17.88 23.36 -121.24
C LEU A 374 18.71 24.31 -122.11
N ASP A 375 19.90 24.72 -121.65
CA ASP A 375 20.82 25.56 -122.43
C ASP A 375 21.28 24.87 -123.71
N ILE A 376 21.67 23.58 -123.63
CA ILE A 376 22.02 22.77 -124.81
C ILE A 376 20.84 22.65 -125.77
N ALA A 377 19.62 22.43 -125.25
CA ALA A 377 18.43 22.33 -126.07
C ALA A 377 18.10 23.66 -126.78
N LEU A 378 18.24 24.79 -126.09
CA LEU A 378 18.08 26.12 -126.67
C LEU A 378 19.14 26.41 -127.73
N GLU A 379 20.40 26.10 -127.47
CA GLU A 379 21.49 26.27 -128.44
C GLU A 379 21.25 25.43 -129.69
N LYS A 380 20.84 24.17 -129.53
CA LYS A 380 20.48 23.29 -130.64
C LYS A 380 19.29 23.85 -131.44
N GLN A 381 18.23 24.31 -130.77
CA GLN A 381 17.08 24.93 -131.43
C GLN A 381 17.50 26.18 -132.22
N GLN A 382 18.38 26.99 -131.66
CA GLN A 382 18.90 28.19 -132.33
C GLN A 382 19.72 27.81 -133.57
N GLN A 383 20.61 26.82 -133.47
CA GLN A 383 21.37 26.29 -134.61
C GLN A 383 20.45 25.74 -135.70
N GLU A 384 19.44 24.94 -135.34
CA GLU A 384 18.44 24.44 -136.29
C GLU A 384 17.65 25.58 -136.95
N SER A 385 17.32 26.65 -136.21
CA SER A 385 16.65 27.84 -136.76
C SER A 385 17.56 28.59 -137.73
N ASP A 386 18.84 28.79 -137.39
CA ASP A 386 19.81 29.46 -138.24
C ASP A 386 20.09 28.66 -139.52
N GLN A 387 20.21 27.33 -139.42
CA GLN A 387 20.30 26.43 -140.58
C GLN A 387 19.04 26.52 -141.46
N ALA A 388 17.84 26.55 -140.87
CA ALA A 388 16.60 26.71 -141.62
C ALA A 388 16.53 28.09 -142.31
N ARG A 389 16.98 29.16 -141.65
CA ARG A 389 17.06 30.51 -142.24
C ARG A 389 18.02 30.55 -143.42
N GLU A 390 19.19 29.93 -143.30
CA GLU A 390 20.16 29.87 -144.40
C GLU A 390 19.65 29.01 -145.56
N THR A 391 19.00 27.89 -145.27
CA THR A 391 18.34 27.07 -146.30
C THR A 391 17.26 27.87 -147.03
N ILE A 392 16.42 28.62 -146.31
CA ILE A 392 15.42 29.51 -146.91
C ILE A 392 16.09 30.59 -147.76
N ARG A 393 17.22 31.15 -147.34
CA ARG A 393 17.98 32.15 -148.10
C ARG A 393 18.49 31.57 -149.42
N VAL A 394 19.10 30.38 -149.38
CA VAL A 394 19.58 29.67 -150.57
C VAL A 394 18.41 29.39 -151.52
N LEU A 395 17.31 28.82 -151.03
CA LEU A 395 16.11 28.54 -151.84
C LEU A 395 15.52 29.82 -152.46
N ARG A 396 15.55 30.96 -151.75
CA ARG A 396 15.12 32.26 -152.31
C ARG A 396 16.06 32.74 -153.42
N MET A 397 17.37 32.55 -153.26
CA MET A 397 18.35 32.90 -154.28
C MET A 397 18.19 32.03 -155.53
N GLU A 398 17.99 30.73 -155.36
CA GLU A 398 17.68 29.79 -156.44
C GLU A 398 16.38 30.16 -157.15
N LEU A 399 15.31 30.48 -156.42
CA LEU A 399 14.05 30.98 -156.99
C LEU A 399 14.25 32.26 -157.80
N SER A 400 15.08 33.19 -157.30
CA SER A 400 15.41 34.42 -158.01
C SER A 400 16.15 34.12 -159.32
N GLN A 401 17.17 33.27 -159.28
CA GLN A 401 17.92 32.85 -160.47
C GLN A 401 17.02 32.15 -161.49
N LEU A 402 16.13 31.27 -161.05
CA LEU A 402 15.20 30.57 -161.93
C LEU A 402 14.19 31.55 -162.55
N THR A 403 13.72 32.53 -161.78
CA THR A 403 12.84 33.61 -162.27
C THR A 403 13.55 34.46 -163.33
N GLU A 404 14.82 34.79 -163.10
CA GLU A 404 15.64 35.55 -164.04
C GLU A 404 15.92 34.76 -165.32
N GLN A 405 16.18 33.44 -165.22
CA GLN A 405 16.27 32.54 -166.37
C GLN A 405 14.96 32.48 -167.16
N TYR A 406 13.81 32.36 -166.49
CA TYR A 406 12.52 32.38 -167.16
C TYR A 406 12.24 33.73 -167.83
N GLN A 407 12.60 34.85 -167.20
CA GLN A 407 12.48 36.18 -167.81
C GLN A 407 13.39 36.33 -169.05
N GLN A 408 14.62 35.83 -169.01
CA GLN A 408 15.49 35.80 -170.19
C GLN A 408 14.90 34.96 -171.32
N GLN A 409 14.39 33.76 -171.02
CA GLN A 409 13.71 32.93 -172.03
C GLN A 409 12.47 33.61 -172.61
N ILE A 410 11.69 34.31 -171.79
CA ILE A 410 10.55 35.11 -172.27
C ILE A 410 11.04 36.23 -173.18
N SER A 411 12.09 36.96 -172.80
CA SER A 411 12.67 38.03 -173.62
C SER A 411 13.21 37.52 -174.96
N ASP A 412 13.90 36.38 -174.97
CA ASP A 412 14.38 35.73 -176.20
C ASP A 412 13.21 35.31 -177.11
N LEU A 413 12.15 34.75 -176.52
CA LEU A 413 10.92 34.41 -177.26
C LEU A 413 10.23 35.66 -177.79
N GLU A 414 10.15 36.75 -177.02
CA GLU A 414 9.60 38.04 -177.44
C GLU A 414 10.43 38.65 -178.58
N GLN A 415 11.77 38.58 -178.51
CA GLN A 415 12.64 39.01 -179.60
C GLN A 415 12.41 38.18 -180.86
N ARG A 416 12.32 36.85 -180.75
CA ARG A 416 12.00 35.97 -181.89
C ARG A 416 10.63 36.29 -182.48
N VAL A 417 9.61 36.51 -181.65
CA VAL A 417 8.28 36.93 -182.11
C VAL A 417 8.34 38.28 -182.82
N THR A 418 9.15 39.22 -182.31
CA THR A 418 9.34 40.54 -182.94
C THR A 418 10.07 40.42 -184.27
N GLU A 419 11.12 39.59 -184.38
CA GLU A 419 11.76 39.25 -185.64
C GLU A 419 10.79 38.59 -186.62
N PHE A 420 9.97 37.64 -186.16
CA PHE A 420 8.95 37.01 -187.00
C PHE A 420 7.91 38.03 -187.47
N LYS A 421 7.47 38.95 -186.60
CA LYS A 421 6.58 40.06 -186.99
C LYS A 421 7.23 40.97 -188.02
N LEU A 422 8.50 41.36 -187.84
CA LEU A 422 9.23 42.19 -188.81
C LEU A 422 9.46 41.47 -190.14
N LYS A 423 9.81 40.18 -190.12
CA LYS A 423 9.91 39.34 -191.34
C LYS A 423 8.55 39.20 -192.02
N PHE A 424 7.47 39.07 -191.25
CA PHE A 424 6.11 39.02 -191.77
C PHE A 424 5.68 40.36 -192.38
N GLU A 425 5.91 41.49 -191.73
CA GLU A 425 5.67 42.82 -192.29
C GLU A 425 6.53 43.10 -193.54
N TYR A 426 7.78 42.65 -193.54
CA TYR A 426 8.65 42.77 -194.71
C TYR A 426 8.15 41.91 -195.88
N ALA A 427 7.74 40.67 -195.62
CA ALA A 427 7.11 39.81 -196.62
C ALA A 427 5.77 40.41 -197.13
N GLN A 428 4.98 40.99 -196.24
CA GLN A 428 3.72 41.65 -196.58
C GLN A 428 3.94 42.92 -197.44
N ARG A 429 5.03 43.67 -197.20
CA ARG A 429 5.41 44.83 -198.03
C ARG A 429 5.99 44.42 -199.39
N GLN A 430 6.70 43.30 -199.50
CA GLN A 430 7.15 42.78 -200.81
C GLN A 430 5.98 42.31 -201.69
N LEU A 431 4.93 41.73 -201.10
CA LEU A 431 3.72 41.33 -201.85
C LEU A 431 2.92 42.52 -202.40
N SER A 432 3.05 43.71 -201.82
CA SER A 432 2.39 44.94 -202.31
C SER A 432 3.18 45.71 -203.39
N ALA A 433 4.39 45.28 -203.78
CA ALA A 433 5.25 46.02 -204.72
C ALA A 433 5.47 45.34 -206.09
N THR A 434 4.95 44.13 -206.32
CA THR A 434 4.94 43.48 -207.64
C THR A 434 3.68 42.61 -207.83
N SER A 435 2.53 43.25 -208.06
CA SER A 435 1.39 42.84 -208.91
C SER A 435 0.17 43.72 -208.60
#